data_AF-A0A6I2G363-F1
#
_entry.id   AF-A0A6I2G363-F1
#
_cell.length_a   1.000
_cell.length_b   1.000
_cell.length_c   1.000
_cell.angle_alpha   90.00
_cell.angle_beta   90.00
_cell.angle_gamma   90.00
#
_symmetry.space_group_name_H-M   'P 1'
#
loop_
_entity.id
_entity.type
_entity.pdbx_description
1 polymer ?
#
loop_
_entity_poly.entity_id
_entity_poly.type
_entity_poly.pdbx_seq_one_letter_code
_entity_poly.pdbx_strand_id
1 'polypeptide(L)' 'MSVKSFAVNSISRGEYEQLVHRGHAGAVPGIESSPVLDQWRAEHPDWRGRHWSFIADDREVLRLRPLNVTRAERRPIAA' A
#
# COMPACT_ATOMS: atom_id res chain seq x y z
N MET A 1 24.29 4.33 -1.03
CA MET A 1 23.35 3.29 -0.56
C MET A 1 22.26 3.16 -1.61
N SER A 2 22.07 1.99 -2.21
CA SER A 2 21.01 1.79 -3.22
C SER A 2 19.75 1.33 -2.49
N VAL A 3 18.74 2.20 -2.39
CA VAL A 3 17.42 1.82 -1.90
C VAL A 3 16.80 0.85 -2.91
N LYS A 4 16.52 -0.38 -2.49
CA LYS A 4 15.79 -1.34 -3.31
C LYS A 4 14.38 -0.81 -3.52
N SER A 5 14.10 -0.32 -4.73
CA SER A 5 12.73 0.01 -5.13
C SER A 5 11.93 -1.29 -5.23
N PHE A 6 10.90 -1.42 -4.41
CA PHE A 6 9.92 -2.49 -4.54
C PHE A 6 8.67 -1.93 -5.20
N ALA A 7 8.18 -2.62 -6.22
CA ALA A 7 6.94 -2.25 -6.90
C ALA A 7 5.80 -2.09 -5.88
N VAL A 8 5.13 -0.94 -5.94
CA VAL A 8 4.02 -0.61 -5.03
C VAL A 8 2.81 -1.41 -5.45
N ASN A 9 2.22 -2.16 -4.51
CA ASN A 9 1.01 -2.89 -4.81
C ASN A 9 -0.11 -1.92 -5.21
N SER A 10 -0.88 -2.32 -6.21
CA SER A 10 -2.05 -1.58 -6.68
C SER A 10 -3.26 -2.50 -6.60
N ILE A 11 -4.36 -2.04 -6.00
CA ILE A 11 -5.59 -2.83 -5.86
C ILE A 11 -6.80 -2.04 -6.38
N SER A 12 -7.90 -2.73 -6.67
CA SER A 12 -9.16 -2.10 -7.02
C SER A 12 -9.76 -1.32 -5.84
N ARG A 13 -10.71 -0.42 -6.15
CA ARG A 13 -11.46 0.31 -5.12
C ARG A 13 -12.24 -0.62 -4.19
N GLY A 14 -12.88 -1.67 -4.72
CA GLY A 14 -13.64 -2.62 -3.91
C GLY A 14 -12.76 -3.39 -2.92
N GLU A 15 -11.58 -3.85 -3.35
CA GLU A 15 -10.60 -4.50 -2.45
C GLU A 15 -10.11 -3.54 -1.36
N TYR A 16 -9.86 -2.28 -1.71
CA TYR A 16 -9.48 -1.25 -0.74
C TYR A 16 -10.56 -1.05 0.34
N GLU A 17 -11.82 -0.92 -0.06
CA GLU A 17 -12.94 -0.73 0.88
C GLU A 17 -13.10 -1.93 1.82
N GLN A 18 -12.91 -3.16 1.31
CA GLN A 18 -12.91 -4.37 2.14
C GLN A 18 -11.74 -4.41 3.15
N LEU A 19 -10.56 -3.89 2.79
CA LEU A 19 -9.44 -3.80 3.71
C LEU A 19 -9.65 -2.72 4.78
N VAL A 20 -10.20 -1.56 4.39
CA VAL A 20 -10.56 -0.49 5.33
C VAL A 20 -11.58 -0.99 6.35
N HIS A 21 -12.62 -1.70 5.90
CA HIS A 21 -13.64 -2.26 6.80
C HIS A 21 -13.06 -3.20 7.86
N ARG A 22 -11.98 -3.93 7.52
CA ARG A 22 -11.25 -4.82 8.43
C ARG A 22 -10.15 -4.12 9.23
N GLY A 23 -9.93 -2.83 9.05
CA GLY A 23 -8.84 -2.08 9.68
C GLY A 23 -7.45 -2.37 9.10
N HIS A 24 -7.36 -3.01 7.93
CA HIS A 24 -6.10 -3.38 7.28
C HIS A 24 -5.58 -2.36 6.26
N ALA A 25 -6.33 -1.30 5.97
CA ALA A 25 -5.89 -0.24 5.07
C ALA A 25 -6.50 1.11 5.48
N GLY A 26 -5.91 2.19 4.97
CA GLY A 26 -6.41 3.53 5.22
C GLY A 26 -5.74 4.61 4.37
N ALA A 27 -6.19 5.84 4.59
CA ALA A 27 -5.61 7.02 3.97
C ALA A 27 -4.39 7.51 4.76
N VAL A 28 -3.41 8.08 4.05
CA VAL A 28 -2.17 8.62 4.63
C VAL A 28 -2.38 9.67 5.73
N PRO A 29 -3.40 10.55 5.72
CA PRO A 29 -3.65 11.46 6.84
C PRO A 29 -3.86 10.75 8.19
N GLY A 30 -4.17 9.44 8.20
CA GLY A 30 -4.20 8.62 9.41
C GLY A 30 -2.82 8.15 9.92
N ILE A 31 -1.72 8.50 9.24
CA ILE A 31 -0.35 8.28 9.69
C ILE A 31 0.18 9.61 10.21
N GLU A 32 0.34 9.73 11.52
CA GLU A 32 0.78 10.98 12.17
C GLU A 32 2.28 11.32 11.93
N SER A 33 3.06 10.37 11.41
CA SER A 33 4.53 10.45 11.33
C SER A 33 5.05 10.75 9.91
N SER A 34 5.68 11.92 9.72
CA SER A 34 6.32 12.32 8.46
C SER A 34 7.48 11.40 8.00
N PRO A 35 8.40 10.94 8.88
CA PRO A 35 9.55 10.15 8.45
C PRO A 35 9.23 8.88 7.66
N VAL A 36 8.13 8.18 8.00
CA VAL A 36 7.69 6.98 7.28
C VAL A 36 7.23 7.34 5.87
N LEU A 37 6.51 8.46 5.72
CA LEU A 37 6.01 8.93 4.43
C LEU A 37 7.14 9.41 3.54
N ASP A 38 8.14 10.09 4.11
CA ASP A 38 9.32 10.56 3.39
C ASP A 38 10.19 9.39 2.93
N GLN A 39 10.38 8.38 3.78
CA GLN A 39 11.04 7.13 3.40
C GLN A 39 10.30 6.45 2.25
N TRP A 40 8.97 6.29 2.33
CA TRP A 40 8.23 5.65 1.25
C TRP A 40 8.29 6.43 -0.06
N ARG A 41 8.27 7.76 -0.04
CA ARG A 41 8.45 8.57 -1.26
C ARG A 41 9.81 8.33 -1.91
N ALA A 42 10.86 8.16 -1.10
CA ALA A 42 12.20 7.88 -1.59
C ALA A 42 12.36 6.45 -2.12
N GLU A 43 11.77 5.46 -1.45
CA GLU A 43 11.90 4.04 -1.80
C GLU A 43 10.90 3.58 -2.87
N HIS A 44 9.77 4.26 -3.01
CA HIS A 44 8.65 3.86 -3.84
C HIS A 44 8.17 5.02 -4.73
N PRO A 45 8.91 5.38 -5.79
CA PRO A 45 8.57 6.51 -6.65
C PRO A 45 7.21 6.37 -7.36
N ASP A 46 6.72 5.14 -7.55
CA ASP A 46 5.41 4.87 -8.16
C ASP A 46 4.22 5.00 -7.18
N TRP A 47 4.50 5.23 -5.89
CA TRP A 47 3.45 5.42 -4.89
C TRP A 47 2.83 6.80 -5.01
N ARG A 48 1.49 6.85 -5.05
CA ARG A 48 0.74 8.10 -5.23
C ARG A 48 0.56 8.91 -3.93
N GLY A 49 1.10 8.46 -2.82
CA GLY A 49 1.09 9.19 -1.55
C GLY A 49 -0.27 9.26 -0.85
N ARG A 50 -1.22 8.37 -1.17
CA ARG A 50 -2.63 8.49 -0.71
C ARG A 50 -3.07 7.42 0.27
N HIS A 51 -2.61 6.18 0.12
CA HIS A 51 -3.12 5.05 0.89
C HIS A 51 -2.00 4.16 1.40
N TRP A 52 -2.31 3.42 2.46
CA TRP A 52 -1.47 2.41 3.09
C TRP A 52 -2.25 1.12 3.34
N SER A 53 -1.54 0.03 3.55
CA SER A 53 -2.11 -1.24 4.04
C SER A 53 -1.16 -1.96 4.99
N PHE A 54 -1.71 -2.83 5.82
CA PHE A 54 -0.98 -3.86 6.52
C PHE A 54 -0.80 -5.08 5.63
N ILE A 55 0.43 -5.53 5.46
CA ILE A 55 0.78 -6.77 4.76
C ILE A 55 1.60 -7.62 5.72
N ALA A 56 1.26 -8.91 5.82
CA ALA A 56 2.05 -9.87 6.58
C ALA A 56 3.42 -10.09 5.88
N ASP A 57 4.50 -10.04 6.64
CA ASP A 57 5.80 -10.52 6.16
C ASP A 57 5.91 -12.06 6.28
N ASP A 58 7.05 -12.62 5.89
CA ASP A 58 7.33 -14.06 5.94
C ASP A 58 7.25 -14.66 7.37
N ARG A 59 7.15 -13.81 8.39
CA ARG A 59 7.02 -14.19 9.81
C ARG A 59 5.63 -13.86 10.37
N GLU A 60 4.65 -13.65 9.49
CA GLU A 60 3.26 -13.29 9.82
C GLU A 60 3.12 -11.96 10.58
N VAL A 61 4.17 -11.14 10.64
CA VAL A 61 4.11 -9.83 11.27
C VAL A 61 3.51 -8.83 10.29
N LEU A 62 2.43 -8.16 10.70
CA LEU A 62 1.81 -7.11 9.90
C LEU A 62 2.72 -5.88 9.85
N ARG A 63 3.13 -5.51 8.65
CA ARG A 63 3.91 -4.30 8.39
C ARG A 63 3.10 -3.30 7.58
N LEU A 64 3.26 -2.03 7.95
CA LEU A 64 2.70 -0.93 7.20
C LEU A 64 3.44 -0.77 5.87
N ARG A 65 2.71 -0.68 4.75
CA ARG A 65 3.26 -0.56 3.40
C ARG A 65 2.49 0.47 2.55
N PRO A 66 3.15 1.15 1.60
CA PRO A 66 2.48 2.03 0.67
C PRO A 66 1.54 1.23 -0.26
N LEU A 67 0.37 1.80 -0.54
CA LEU A 67 -0.66 1.18 -1.39
C LEU A 67 -1.17 2.20 -2.43
N ASN A 68 -1.32 1.72 -3.67
CA ASN A 68 -2.05 2.42 -4.72
C ASN A 68 -3.45 1.82 -4.89
N VAL A 69 -4.44 2.67 -5.18
CA VAL A 69 -5.81 2.25 -5.49
C VAL A 69 -6.14 2.66 -6.91
N THR A 70 -6.57 1.70 -7.72
CA THR A 70 -6.95 1.89 -9.13
C THR A 70 -8.46 1.84 -9.30
N ARG A 71 -8.96 2.56 -10.31
CA ARG A 71 -10.38 2.57 -10.66
C ARG A 71 -10.83 1.30 -11.39
N ALA A 72 -9.89 0.58 -12.01
CA ALA A 72 -10.19 -0.65 -12.73
C ALA A 72 -10.25 -1.84 -11.76
N GLU A 73 -11.32 -2.62 -11.86
CA GLU A 73 -11.32 -4.01 -11.39
C GLU A 73 -10.24 -4.74 -12.19
N ARG A 74 -9.21 -5.23 -11.50
CA ARG A 74 -8.24 -6.11 -12.15
C ARG A 74 -8.95 -7.44 -12.39
N ARG A 75 -9.55 -7.59 -13.58
CA ARG A 75 -10.12 -8.88 -14.01
C ARG A 75 -8.99 -9.92 -13.96
N PRO A 76 -9.11 -11.01 -13.20
CA PRO A 76 -8.11 -12.05 -13.24
C PRO A 76 -8.04 -12.57 -14.68
N ILE A 77 -6.81 -12.66 -15.22
CA ILE A 77 -6.58 -13.39 -16.46
C ILE A 77 -6.85 -14.85 -16.10
N ALA A 78 -7.98 -15.39 -16.54
CA ALA A 78 -8.28 -16.81 -16.39
C ALA A 78 -7.20 -17.60 -17.14
N ALA A 79 -6.58 -18.55 -16.45
CA ALA A 79 -5.68 -19.56 -17.02
C ALA A 79 -6.50 -20.77 -17.48
#